data_AF-A0A0J9YAF6-F1
#
_entry.id   AF-A0A0J9YAF6-F1
#
_cell.length_a   1.000
_cell.length_b   1.000
_cell.length_c   1.000
_cell.angle_alpha   90.00
_cell.angle_beta   90.00
_cell.angle_gamma   90.00
#
_symmetry.space_group_name_H-M   'P 1'
#
loop_
_entity.id
_entity.type
_entity.pdbx_description
1 polymer ?
#
loop_
_entity_poly.entity_id
_entity_poly.type
_entity_poly.pdbx_seq_one_letter_code
_entity_poly.pdbx_strand_id
1 'polypeptide(L)'
;MVSLKQEFEFYDYFGPVAVISLFAITILLISFFILNFFFISKHDEPTVFERIASKHNLRLGPHSVKTVISRKQRYMKDNNSGDPDGSVHESRKVVFTKEPEPEVHINSA
;
A
#
# COMPACT_ATOMS: atom_id res chain seq x y z
N MET A 1 58.81 -28.08 10.18
CA MET A 1 57.97 -26.87 10.37
C MET A 1 56.63 -27.17 9.74
N VAL A 2 55.57 -27.24 10.54
CA VAL A 2 54.23 -27.52 10.00
C VAL A 2 53.76 -26.28 9.25
N SER A 3 53.46 -26.43 7.97
CA SER A 3 52.97 -25.35 7.13
C SER A 3 51.52 -25.04 7.54
N LEU A 4 51.36 -24.23 8.58
CA LEU A 4 50.07 -23.66 9.01
C LEU A 4 49.60 -22.55 8.04
N LYS A 5 49.84 -22.71 6.74
CA LYS A 5 49.21 -21.82 5.75
C LYS A 5 47.78 -22.30 5.61
N GLN A 6 46.87 -21.60 6.29
CA GLN A 6 45.45 -21.71 6.01
C GLN A 6 45.21 -21.18 4.60
N GLU A 7 44.81 -22.08 3.70
CA GLU A 7 44.27 -21.70 2.39
C GLU A 7 42.93 -21.03 2.66
N PHE A 8 42.87 -19.70 2.50
CA PHE A 8 41.62 -18.95 2.60
C PHE A 8 40.88 -19.08 1.28
N GLU A 9 39.65 -19.57 1.34
CA GLU A 9 38.79 -19.57 0.18
C GLU A 9 38.11 -18.20 0.04
N PHE A 10 37.78 -17.82 -1.19
CA PHE A 10 37.11 -16.55 -1.48
C PHE A 10 35.80 -16.40 -0.68
N TYR A 11 35.10 -17.51 -0.44
CA TYR A 11 33.85 -17.56 0.32
C TYR A 11 34.01 -17.18 1.80
N ASP A 12 35.20 -17.36 2.40
CA ASP A 12 35.44 -16.99 3.80
C ASP A 12 35.27 -15.48 4.02
N TYR A 13 35.62 -14.67 3.01
CA TYR A 13 35.44 -13.21 3.05
C TYR A 13 33.98 -12.78 2.92
N PHE A 14 33.10 -13.64 2.41
CA PHE A 14 31.66 -13.35 2.32
C PHE A 14 30.93 -13.58 3.64
N GLY A 15 31.56 -14.21 4.64
CA GLY A 15 30.94 -14.45 5.95
C GLY A 15 30.31 -13.19 6.56
N PRO A 16 31.06 -12.08 6.75
CA PRO A 16 30.50 -10.83 7.25
C PRO A 16 29.39 -10.24 6.36
N VAL A 17 29.55 -10.32 5.03
CA VAL A 17 28.56 -9.83 4.06
C VAL A 17 27.26 -10.62 4.17
N ALA A 18 27.35 -11.93 4.30
CA ALA A 18 26.20 -12.83 4.46
C ALA A 18 25.46 -12.53 5.77
N VAL A 19 26.18 -12.31 6.88
CA VAL A 19 25.56 -11.96 8.17
C VAL A 19 24.83 -10.61 8.09
N ILE A 20 25.45 -9.58 7.52
CA ILE A 20 24.81 -8.26 7.34
C ILE A 20 23.59 -8.37 6.43
N SER A 21 23.70 -9.12 5.34
CA SER A 21 22.59 -9.35 4.41
C SER A 21 21.43 -10.07 5.09
N LEU A 22 21.70 -11.13 5.84
CA LEU A 22 20.70 -11.87 6.59
C LEU A 22 20.01 -10.99 7.64
N PHE A 23 20.78 -10.19 8.36
CA PHE A 23 20.25 -9.24 9.36
C PHE A 23 19.36 -8.17 8.72
N ALA A 24 19.81 -7.56 7.61
CA ALA A 24 19.05 -6.55 6.88
C ALA A 24 17.75 -7.12 6.31
N ILE A 25 17.79 -8.31 5.72
CA ILE A 25 16.60 -9.02 5.22
C ILE A 25 15.64 -9.31 6.38
N THR A 26 16.16 -9.78 7.52
CA THR A 26 15.34 -10.08 8.70
C THR A 26 14.64 -8.83 9.23
N ILE A 27 15.36 -7.70 9.37
CA ILE A 27 14.76 -6.42 9.77
C ILE A 27 13.73 -5.95 8.75
N LEU A 28 14.01 -6.09 7.45
CA LEU A 28 13.06 -5.72 6.41
C LEU A 28 11.77 -6.54 6.53
N LEU A 29 11.88 -7.86 6.72
CA LEU A 29 10.71 -8.74 6.88
C LEU A 29 9.92 -8.40 8.15
N ILE A 30 10.60 -8.16 9.28
CA ILE A 30 9.96 -7.77 10.53
C ILE A 30 9.27 -6.40 10.39
N SER A 31 9.98 -5.41 9.86
CA SER A 31 9.46 -4.07 9.67
C SER A 31 8.29 -4.06 8.68
N PHE A 32 8.42 -4.78 7.56
CA PHE A 32 7.40 -4.80 6.55
C PHE A 32 6.19 -5.63 6.96
N PHE A 33 6.37 -6.89 7.39
CA PHE A 33 5.24 -7.78 7.69
C PHE A 33 4.68 -7.55 9.09
N ILE A 34 5.51 -7.49 10.13
CA ILE A 34 5.02 -7.44 11.52
C ILE A 34 4.46 -6.05 11.82
N LEU A 35 5.20 -4.97 11.52
CA LEU A 35 4.71 -3.63 11.83
C LEU A 35 3.53 -3.22 10.93
N ASN A 36 3.55 -3.50 9.61
CA ASN A 36 2.43 -3.13 8.75
C ASN A 36 1.21 -4.07 8.83
N PHE A 37 1.34 -5.34 9.23
CA PHE A 37 0.15 -6.22 9.31
C PHE A 37 -0.34 -6.50 10.73
N PHE A 38 0.56 -6.69 11.69
CA PHE A 38 0.16 -7.05 13.06
C PHE A 38 -0.05 -5.83 13.95
N PHE A 39 0.81 -4.82 13.84
CA PHE A 39 0.80 -3.70 14.78
C PHE A 39 -0.20 -2.60 14.41
N ILE A 40 -0.50 -2.43 13.11
CA ILE A 40 -1.50 -1.46 12.68
C ILE A 40 -2.91 -2.00 12.93
N SER A 41 -3.66 -1.32 13.78
CA SER A 41 -5.06 -1.66 14.03
C SER A 41 -5.93 -1.20 12.86
N LYS A 42 -7.07 -1.87 12.62
CA LYS A 42 -8.07 -1.44 11.61
C LYS A 42 -8.60 -0.01 11.84
N HIS A 43 -8.37 0.56 13.01
CA HIS A 43 -8.79 1.91 13.37
C HIS A 43 -7.72 2.97 13.09
N ASP A 44 -6.45 2.59 12.96
CA ASP A 44 -5.35 3.51 12.74
C ASP A 44 -5.36 4.10 11.32
N GLU A 45 -4.50 5.10 11.10
CA GLU A 45 -4.30 5.69 9.78
C GLU A 45 -3.58 4.74 8.82
N PRO A 46 -4.03 4.65 7.54
CA PRO A 46 -3.41 3.77 6.58
C PRO A 46 -1.96 4.18 6.37
N THR A 47 -1.07 3.20 6.40
CA THR A 47 0.37 3.47 6.26
C THR A 47 0.66 4.03 4.86
N VAL A 48 1.80 4.71 4.72
CA VAL A 48 2.24 5.21 3.41
C VAL A 48 2.35 4.06 2.39
N PHE A 49 2.75 2.88 2.84
CA PHE A 49 2.77 1.67 2.01
C PHE A 49 1.38 1.26 1.54
N GLU A 50 0.36 1.28 2.40
CA GLU A 50 -1.02 1.01 1.97
C GLU A 50 -1.54 2.05 0.98
N ARG A 51 -1.18 3.34 1.14
CA ARG A 51 -1.56 4.39 0.21
C ARG A 51 -0.94 4.18 -1.17
N ILE A 52 0.34 3.81 -1.23
CA ILE A 52 1.03 3.46 -2.48
C ILE A 52 0.43 2.19 -3.08
N ALA A 53 0.20 1.16 -2.26
CA ALA A 53 -0.36 -0.11 -2.69
C ALA A 53 -1.79 0.03 -3.23
N SER A 54 -2.61 0.90 -2.64
CA SER A 54 -3.97 1.19 -3.11
C SER A 54 -3.99 1.72 -4.54
N LYS A 55 -2.93 2.44 -4.97
CA LYS A 55 -2.75 2.88 -6.36
C LYS A 55 -2.49 1.70 -7.31
N HIS A 56 -1.83 0.66 -6.81
CA HIS A 56 -1.55 -0.58 -7.53
C HIS A 56 -2.59 -1.68 -7.29
N ASN A 57 -3.72 -1.39 -6.61
CA ASN A 57 -4.73 -2.36 -6.18
C ASN A 57 -4.17 -3.51 -5.30
N LEU A 58 -3.00 -3.33 -4.70
CA LEU A 58 -2.39 -4.30 -3.80
C LEU A 58 -2.84 -4.01 -2.36
N ARG A 59 -3.13 -5.08 -1.61
CA ARG A 59 -3.44 -5.00 -0.18
C ARG A 59 -2.16 -5.25 0.62
N LEU A 60 -1.52 -4.17 1.06
CA LEU A 60 -0.26 -4.22 1.82
C LEU A 60 -0.43 -4.10 3.35
N GLY A 61 -1.66 -4.21 3.85
CA GLY A 61 -1.95 -4.22 5.27
C GLY A 61 -3.39 -4.67 5.58
N PRO A 62 -3.86 -4.52 6.83
CA PRO A 62 -5.17 -5.01 7.24
C PRO A 62 -6.32 -4.22 6.62
N HIS A 63 -6.10 -2.95 6.23
CA HIS A 63 -7.13 -2.13 5.63
C HIS A 63 -7.41 -2.56 4.18
N SER A 64 -8.70 -2.55 3.80
CA SER A 64 -9.09 -2.80 2.42
C SER A 64 -8.81 -1.56 1.56
N VAL A 65 -8.45 -1.78 0.30
CA VAL A 65 -8.25 -0.72 -0.71
C VAL A 65 -9.45 0.25 -0.76
N LYS A 66 -10.68 -0.25 -0.56
CA LYS A 66 -11.90 0.58 -0.49
C LYS A 66 -11.85 1.57 0.68
N THR A 67 -11.41 1.13 1.85
CA THR A 67 -11.27 1.97 3.06
C THR A 67 -10.22 3.05 2.83
N VAL A 68 -9.07 2.71 2.26
CA VAL A 68 -7.98 3.66 1.95
C VAL A 68 -8.45 4.74 0.97
N ILE A 69 -9.12 4.35 -0.11
CA ILE A 69 -9.67 5.29 -1.11
C ILE A 69 -10.73 6.20 -0.46
N SER A 70 -11.65 5.64 0.33
CA SER A 70 -12.69 6.43 1.00
C SER A 70 -12.12 7.44 1.99
N ARG A 71 -11.03 7.09 2.70
CA ARG A 71 -10.39 7.99 3.66
C ARG A 71 -9.62 9.09 2.94
N LYS A 72 -8.91 8.76 1.86
CA LYS A 72 -8.28 9.75 0.97
C LYS A 72 -9.30 10.77 0.44
N GLN A 73 -10.48 10.31 0.03
CA GLN A 73 -11.53 11.19 -0.48
C GLN A 73 -12.07 12.15 0.60
N ARG A 74 -12.16 11.73 1.87
CA ARG A 74 -12.54 12.62 2.97
C ARG A 74 -11.52 13.75 3.18
N TYR A 75 -10.22 13.43 3.21
CA TYR A 75 -9.18 14.48 3.31
C TYR A 75 -9.22 15.47 2.13
N MET A 76 -9.53 14.99 0.91
CA MET A 76 -9.67 15.88 -0.24
C MET A 76 -10.92 16.77 -0.14
N LYS A 77 -12.03 16.25 0.41
CA LYS A 77 -13.25 17.01 0.62
C LYS A 77 -13.05 18.14 1.62
N ASP A 78 -12.38 17.85 2.75
CA ASP A 78 -12.16 18.83 3.81
C ASP A 78 -11.22 19.97 3.35
N ASN A 79 -10.19 19.64 2.55
CA ASN A 79 -9.34 20.66 1.92
C ASN A 79 -10.10 21.52 0.90
N ASN A 80 -11.01 20.92 0.11
CA ASN A 80 -11.77 21.66 -0.90
C ASN A 80 -12.86 22.56 -0.27
N SER A 81 -13.36 22.24 0.93
CA SER A 81 -14.24 23.17 1.66
C SER A 81 -13.50 24.38 2.24
N GLY A 82 -12.16 24.36 2.28
CA GLY A 82 -11.34 25.45 2.81
C GLY A 82 -10.87 26.47 1.77
N ASP A 83 -11.01 26.19 0.46
CA ASP A 83 -10.59 27.10 -0.61
C ASP A 83 -11.47 26.90 -1.86
N PRO A 84 -12.32 27.86 -2.26
CA PRO A 84 -13.32 27.64 -3.31
C PRO A 84 -12.78 27.74 -4.75
N ASP A 85 -11.48 27.78 -5.00
CA ASP A 85 -10.96 27.90 -6.37
C ASP A 85 -9.72 27.00 -6.62
N GLY A 86 -9.88 25.93 -7.41
CA GLY A 86 -8.72 25.13 -7.81
C GLY A 86 -8.96 23.68 -8.22
N SER A 87 -9.60 23.47 -9.37
CA SER A 87 -9.35 22.33 -10.29
C SER A 87 -9.36 20.89 -9.73
N VAL A 88 -10.57 20.34 -9.68
CA VAL A 88 -10.97 19.00 -10.17
C VAL A 88 -9.85 18.11 -10.76
N HIS A 89 -9.47 17.07 -10.01
CA HIS A 89 -9.11 15.78 -10.59
C HIS A 89 -9.97 14.69 -9.95
N GLU A 90 -11.26 14.75 -10.27
CA GLU A 90 -12.23 13.70 -10.00
C GLU A 90 -11.75 12.43 -10.75
N SER A 91 -11.16 11.48 -10.02
CA SER A 91 -10.86 10.16 -10.56
C SER A 91 -12.17 9.45 -10.84
N ARG A 92 -12.73 9.70 -12.03
CA ARG A 92 -13.96 9.14 -12.61
C ARG A 92 -14.15 7.69 -12.19
N LYS A 93 -14.96 7.45 -11.16
CA LYS A 93 -15.39 6.12 -10.77
C LYS A 93 -16.45 5.70 -11.78
N VAL A 94 -16.05 4.93 -12.78
CA VAL A 94 -16.95 4.38 -13.79
C VAL A 94 -17.87 3.38 -13.09
N VAL A 95 -19.05 3.84 -12.70
CA VAL A 95 -20.13 2.96 -12.23
C VAL A 95 -20.82 2.46 -13.49
N PHE A 96 -20.57 1.20 -13.85
CA PHE A 96 -21.36 0.51 -14.86
C PHE A 96 -22.72 0.17 -14.23
N THR A 97 -23.64 1.13 -14.22
CA THR A 97 -25.04 0.85 -13.92
C THR A 97 -25.58 0.01 -15.06
N LYS A 98 -25.86 -1.28 -14.79
CA LYS A 98 -26.48 -2.22 -15.74
C LYS A 98 -28.02 -2.16 -15.67
N GLU A 99 -28.60 -1.06 -15.22
CA GLU A 99 -30.05 -0.96 -15.15
C GLU A 99 -30.61 -0.56 -16.52
N PRO A 100 -31.51 -1.39 -17.10
CA PRO A 100 -32.18 -1.06 -18.35
C PRO A 100 -33.12 0.13 -18.15
N GLU A 101 -33.20 0.99 -19.17
CA GLU A 101 -33.98 2.22 -19.18
C GLU A 101 -35.43 1.98 -18.74
N PRO A 102 -35.95 2.73 -17.75
CA PRO A 102 -37.35 2.62 -17.35
C PRO A 102 -38.25 3.15 -18.49
N GLU A 103 -39.13 2.30 -19.01
CA GLU A 103 -40.19 2.70 -19.95
C GLU A 103 -41.12 3.72 -19.27
N VAL A 104 -41.00 4.98 -19.68
CA VAL A 104 -41.88 6.05 -19.22
C VAL A 104 -43.23 5.90 -19.94
N HIS A 105 -44.17 5.24 -19.28
CA HIS A 105 -45.58 5.28 -19.68
C HIS A 105 -46.13 6.67 -19.40
N ILE A 106 -46.16 7.51 -20.44
CA ILE A 106 -46.92 8.76 -20.44
C ILE A 106 -48.42 8.43 -20.51
N ASN A 107 -49.09 8.50 -19.37
CA ASN A 107 -50.55 8.46 -19.32
C ASN A 107 -51.06 9.79 -19.91
N SER A 108 -51.42 9.77 -21.19
CA SER A 108 -52.21 10.83 -21.82
C SER A 108 -53.69 10.44 -21.75
N ALA A 109 -54.45 11.09 -20.86
CA ALA A 109 -55.88 11.39 -20.98
C ALA A 109 -56.41 11.99 -19.67
#